data_AF-A0A3D9XJM1-F1
#
_entry.id   AF-A0A3D9XJM1-F1
#
_cell.length_a   1.000
_cell.length_b   1.000
_cell.length_c   1.000
_cell.angle_alpha   90.00
_cell.angle_beta   90.00
_cell.angle_gamma   90.00
#
_symmetry.space_group_name_H-M   'P 1'
#
loop_
_entity.id
_entity.type
_entity.pdbx_description
1 polymer ?
#
loop_
_entity_poly.entity_id
_entity_poly.type
_entity_poly.pdbx_seq_one_letter_code
_entity_poly.pdbx_strand_id
1 'polypeptide(L)'
;MTYRLSEYPVLTRLAAGRSKATSLDARACRRLYTLATAADLRAMGPEERRFYDRLALLDSGGPIAALQAHVRTAGFRRMPDEQAFLDDLSGGI
;
A
#
# COMPACT_ATOMS: atom_id res chain seq x y z
N MET A 1 8.97 -11.89 -4.83
CA MET A 1 9.48 -12.54 -3.60
C MET A 1 8.32 -12.74 -2.65
N THR A 2 8.13 -13.94 -2.11
CA THR A 2 7.01 -14.32 -1.23
C THR A 2 7.54 -14.61 0.16
N TYR A 3 6.78 -14.22 1.18
CA TYR A 3 7.13 -14.31 2.60
C TYR A 3 6.13 -15.24 3.29
N ARG A 4 6.60 -16.17 4.12
CA ARG A 4 5.69 -17.08 4.84
C ARG A 4 5.10 -16.37 6.05
N LEU A 5 3.79 -16.50 6.23
CA LEU A 5 3.12 -15.86 7.36
C LEU A 5 3.64 -16.38 8.71
N SER A 6 3.91 -17.68 8.81
CA SER A 6 4.38 -18.32 10.04
C SER A 6 5.66 -17.75 10.64
N GLU A 7 6.47 -17.04 9.83
CA GLU A 7 7.71 -16.37 10.26
C GLU A 7 7.43 -15.02 10.93
N TYR A 8 6.20 -14.50 10.81
CA TYR A 8 5.77 -13.18 11.23
C TYR A 8 4.47 -13.30 12.06
N PRO A 9 4.57 -13.45 13.39
CA PRO A 9 3.42 -13.69 14.26
C PRO A 9 2.35 -12.60 14.18
N VAL A 10 2.76 -11.34 14.13
CA VAL A 10 1.83 -10.21 14.03
C VAL A 10 1.17 -10.21 12.66
N LEU A 11 1.94 -10.42 11.59
CA LEU A 11 1.38 -10.54 10.25
C LEU A 11 0.38 -11.71 10.12
N THR A 12 0.69 -12.87 10.72
CA THR A 12 -0.21 -14.03 10.76
C THR A 12 -1.53 -13.67 11.44
N ARG A 13 -1.48 -12.98 12.58
CA ARG A 13 -2.66 -12.54 13.31
C ARG A 13 -3.49 -11.53 12.50
N LEU A 14 -2.85 -10.61 11.79
CA LEU A 14 -3.54 -9.65 10.93
C LEU A 14 -4.20 -10.33 9.71
N ALA A 15 -3.54 -11.35 9.18
CA ALA A 15 -4.05 -12.19 8.10
C ALA A 15 -5.17 -13.14 8.55
N ALA A 16 -5.20 -13.51 9.84
CA ALA A 16 -6.20 -14.41 10.40
C ALA A 16 -7.61 -13.84 10.17
N GLY A 17 -8.45 -14.63 9.49
CA GLY A 17 -9.81 -14.23 9.09
C GLY A 17 -9.90 -13.42 7.78
N ARG A 18 -8.77 -13.06 7.14
CA ARG A 18 -8.74 -12.31 5.88
C ARG A 18 -8.16 -13.09 4.71
N SER A 19 -7.31 -14.07 4.99
CA SER A 19 -6.69 -14.90 3.95
C SER A 19 -6.48 -16.33 4.44
N LYS A 20 -6.61 -17.30 3.51
CA LYS A 20 -6.19 -18.70 3.70
C LYS A 20 -4.77 -18.96 3.17
N ALA A 21 -4.10 -17.94 2.62
CA ALA A 21 -2.77 -18.08 2.07
C ALA A 21 -1.74 -18.29 3.19
N THR A 22 -0.79 -19.18 2.97
CA THR A 22 0.33 -19.45 3.90
C THR A 22 1.55 -18.57 3.61
N SER A 23 1.59 -17.96 2.43
CA SER A 23 2.64 -17.03 1.99
C SER A 23 2.04 -15.87 1.22
N LEU A 24 2.61 -14.68 1.40
CA LEU A 24 2.16 -13.44 0.75
C LEU A 24 3.35 -12.72 0.10
N ASP A 25 3.11 -12.00 -0.99
CA ASP A 25 4.12 -11.10 -1.54
C ASP A 25 4.30 -9.84 -0.67
N ALA A 26 5.36 -9.06 -0.94
CA ALA A 26 5.69 -7.85 -0.19
C ALA A 26 4.53 -6.82 -0.13
N ARG A 27 3.77 -6.67 -1.22
CA ARG A 27 2.67 -5.71 -1.31
C ARG A 27 1.48 -6.16 -0.47
N ALA A 28 1.17 -7.46 -0.49
CA ALA A 28 0.15 -8.05 0.36
C ALA A 28 0.52 -7.97 1.85
N CYS A 29 1.77 -8.27 2.22
CA CYS A 29 2.27 -8.10 3.58
C CYS A 29 2.09 -6.65 4.06
N ARG A 30 2.48 -5.68 3.23
CA ARG A 30 2.34 -4.25 3.53
C ARG A 30 0.89 -3.85 3.77
N ARG A 31 -0.04 -4.26 2.91
CA ARG A 31 -1.48 -3.97 3.08
C ARG A 31 -2.06 -4.53 4.37
N LEU A 32 -1.52 -5.64 4.87
CA LEU A 32 -1.94 -6.15 6.17
C LEU A 32 -1.35 -5.32 7.30
N TYR A 33 -0.07 -4.94 7.21
CA TYR A 33 0.57 -4.11 8.22
C TYR A 33 -0.01 -2.70 8.34
N THR A 34 -0.66 -2.14 7.32
CA THR A 34 -1.41 -0.87 7.46
C THR A 34 -2.60 -0.98 8.42
N LEU A 35 -3.05 -2.20 8.72
CA LEU A 35 -4.13 -2.47 9.68
C LEU A 35 -3.59 -2.76 11.09
N ALA A 36 -2.27 -2.77 11.29
CA ALA A 36 -1.65 -3.05 12.57
C ALA A 36 -1.99 -1.96 13.59
N THR A 37 -2.43 -2.37 14.79
CA THR A 37 -2.64 -1.45 15.92
C THR A 37 -1.33 -1.16 16.64
N ALA A 38 -1.32 -0.15 17.52
CA ALA A 38 -0.17 0.13 18.38
C ALA A 38 0.23 -1.08 19.26
N ALA A 39 -0.72 -1.92 19.65
CA ALA A 39 -0.46 -3.16 20.38
C ALA A 39 0.25 -4.20 19.50
N ASP A 40 -0.19 -4.34 18.25
CA ASP A 40 0.44 -5.23 17.26
C ASP A 40 1.88 -4.79 16.98
N LEU A 41 2.12 -3.49 16.81
CA LEU A 41 3.46 -2.91 16.60
C LEU A 41 4.41 -3.15 17.79
N ARG A 42 3.88 -3.22 19.01
CA ARG A 42 4.65 -3.54 20.23
C ARG A 42 4.90 -5.05 20.39
N ALA A 43 4.03 -5.89 19.86
CA ALA A 43 4.15 -7.34 19.90
C ALA A 43 5.14 -7.89 18.85
N MET A 44 5.55 -7.07 17.87
CA MET A 44 6.53 -7.47 16.85
C MET A 44 7.87 -7.84 17.48
N GLY A 45 8.38 -9.01 17.09
CA GLY A 45 9.78 -9.36 17.35
C GLY A 45 10.76 -8.46 16.57
N PRO A 46 12.05 -8.45 16.93
CA PRO A 46 13.04 -7.57 16.29
C PRO A 46 13.21 -7.83 14.78
N GLU A 47 13.08 -9.09 14.34
CA GLU A 47 13.18 -9.47 12.93
C GLU A 47 11.95 -9.03 12.12
N GLU A 48 10.76 -9.27 12.67
CA GLU A 48 9.49 -8.81 12.09
C GLU A 48 9.44 -7.29 12.03
N ARG A 49 9.96 -6.59 13.04
CA ARG A 49 10.07 -5.13 13.05
C ARG A 49 10.97 -4.61 11.93
N ARG A 50 12.17 -5.20 11.75
CA ARG A 50 13.07 -4.87 10.64
C ARG A 50 12.43 -5.14 9.27
N PHE A 51 11.59 -6.18 9.18
CA PHE A 51 10.84 -6.45 7.95
C PHE A 51 9.76 -5.40 7.71
N TYR A 52 8.97 -5.06 8.72
CA TYR A 52 7.99 -3.97 8.67
C TYR A 52 8.62 -2.63 8.28
N ASP A 53 9.73 -2.24 8.91
CA ASP A 53 10.44 -0.99 8.61
C ASP A 53 10.97 -0.97 7.17
N ARG A 54 11.49 -2.10 6.66
CA ARG A 54 11.89 -2.22 5.24
C ARG A 54 10.70 -2.04 4.29
N LEU A 55 9.56 -2.65 4.60
CA LEU A 55 8.34 -2.51 3.80
C LEU A 55 7.79 -1.07 3.84
N ALA A 56 7.93 -0.37 4.96
CA ALA A 56 7.55 1.03 5.11
C ALA A 56 8.50 1.95 4.30
N LEU A 57 9.80 1.66 4.28
CA LEU A 57 10.78 2.40 3.46
C LEU A 57 10.54 2.22 1.95
N LEU A 58 10.06 1.05 1.53
CA LEU A 58 9.57 0.82 0.15
C LEU A 58 8.34 1.66 -0.20
N ASP A 59 7.64 2.21 0.78
CA ASP A 59 6.45 3.07 0.64
C ASP A 59 6.79 4.57 0.56
N SER A 60 8.08 4.92 0.51
CA SER A 60 8.58 6.30 0.37
C SER A 60 8.26 6.93 -0.99
N GLY A 61 7.06 6.72 -1.57
CA GLY A 61 6.47 7.53 -2.63
C GLY A 61 7.32 7.77 -3.87
N GLY A 62 8.43 7.04 -4.07
CA GLY A 62 9.54 7.49 -4.91
C GLY A 62 9.14 7.78 -6.35
N PRO A 63 8.29 6.95 -6.99
CA PRO A 63 7.81 7.23 -8.34
C PRO A 63 6.53 8.06 -8.36
N ILE A 64 5.54 7.73 -7.53
CA ILE A 64 4.19 8.34 -7.62
C ILE A 64 4.16 9.73 -6.99
N ALA A 65 4.77 9.92 -5.83
CA ALA A 65 4.84 11.25 -5.20
C ALA A 65 5.78 12.17 -6.00
N ALA A 66 6.88 11.63 -6.56
CA ALA A 66 7.73 12.39 -7.48
C ALA A 66 6.99 12.72 -8.79
N LEU A 67 6.21 11.79 -9.34
CA LEU A 67 5.38 12.04 -10.51
C LEU A 67 4.28 13.08 -10.21
N GLN A 68 3.59 12.98 -9.09
CA GLN A 68 2.59 13.95 -8.66
C GLN A 68 3.20 15.34 -8.41
N ALA A 69 4.39 15.40 -7.80
CA ALA A 69 5.14 16.63 -7.64
C ALA A 69 5.52 17.19 -9.00
N HIS A 70 6.05 16.38 -9.92
CA HIS A 70 6.41 16.79 -11.27
C HIS A 70 5.20 17.30 -12.06
N VAL A 71 4.06 16.62 -12.01
CA VAL A 71 2.80 17.06 -12.66
C VAL A 71 2.31 18.39 -12.09
N ARG A 72 2.41 18.57 -10.77
CA ARG A 72 2.04 19.82 -10.09
C ARG A 72 2.99 20.97 -10.45
N THR A 73 4.30 20.72 -10.49
CA THR A 73 5.33 21.69 -10.87
C THR A 73 5.27 22.03 -12.36
N ALA A 74 4.96 21.04 -13.21
CA ALA A 74 4.74 21.23 -14.64
C ALA A 74 3.43 21.99 -14.96
N GLY A 75 2.65 22.36 -13.93
CA GLY A 75 1.51 23.25 -14.09
C GLY A 75 0.39 22.67 -14.95
N PHE A 76 0.25 21.33 -14.98
CA PHE A 76 -0.88 20.68 -15.65
C PHE A 76 -2.19 21.19 -15.04
N ARG A 77 -2.83 22.11 -15.75
CA ARG A 77 -4.14 22.66 -15.40
C ARG A 77 -5.17 21.67 -15.92
N ARG A 78 -6.12 21.25 -15.07
CA ARG A 78 -7.34 20.59 -15.55
C ARG A 78 -7.93 21.47 -16.65
N MET A 79 -8.19 20.89 -17.83
CA MET A 79 -8.89 21.64 -18.86
C MET A 79 -10.26 22.03 -18.28
N PRO A 80 -10.76 23.26 -18.52
CA PRO A 80 -12.07 23.67 -18.03
C PRO A 80 -13.19 22.73 -18.51
N ASP A 81 -12.99 22.07 -19.66
CA ASP A 81 -13.89 21.10 -20.26
C ASP A 81 -13.60 19.64 -19.85
N GLU A 82 -12.74 19.40 -18.84
CA GLU A 82 -12.48 18.03 -18.33
C GLU A 82 -13.76 17.37 -17.84
N GLN A 83 -14.65 18.13 -17.19
CA GLN A 83 -15.95 17.60 -16.76
C GLN A 83 -16.86 17.29 -17.96
N ALA A 84 -16.91 18.16 -18.97
CA ALA A 84 -17.69 17.91 -20.19
C ALA A 84 -17.16 16.71 -21.00
N PHE A 85 -15.84 16.52 -21.04
CA PHE A 85 -15.19 15.38 -21.70
C PHE A 85 -15.43 14.06 -20.93
N LEU A 86 -15.40 14.09 -19.60
CA LEU A 86 -15.72 12.92 -18.76
C LEU A 86 -17.22 12.58 -18.80
N ASP A 87 -18.08 13.60 -18.87
CA ASP A 87 -19.52 13.43 -19.00
C ASP A 87 -19.89 12.84 -20.38
N ASP A 88 -19.24 13.28 -21.46
CA ASP A 88 -19.36 12.71 -22.82
C ASP A 88 -18.88 11.25 -22.90
N LEU A 89 -17.80 10.91 -22.19
CA LEU A 89 -17.35 9.51 -22.03
C LEU A 89 -18.30 8.66 -21.17
N SER A 90 -19.05 9.27 -20.26
CA SER A 90 -20.03 8.58 -19.41
C SER A 90 -21.41 8.48 -20.06
N GLY A 91 -21.66 9.24 -21.13
CA GLY A 91 -22.92 9.29 -21.87
C GLY A 91 -22.90 8.41 -23.12
N GLY A 92 -23.14 7.11 -22.95
CA GLY A 92 -23.29 6.21 -24.11
C GLY A 92 -23.48 4.73 -23.79
N ILE A 93 -24.39 4.38 -22.88
CA ILE A 93 -25.21 3.15 -22.98
C ILE A 93 -26.67 3.57 -23.11
#